data_AF-A0A8H1L392-F1
#
_entry.id   AF-A0A8H1L392-F1
#
_cell.length_a   1.000
_cell.length_b   1.000
_cell.length_c   1.000
_cell.angle_alpha   90.00
_cell.angle_beta   90.00
_cell.angle_gamma   90.00
#
_symmetry.space_group_name_H-M   'P 1'
#
loop_
_entity.id
_entity.type
_entity.pdbx_description
1 polymer ?
#
loop_
_entity_poly.entity_id
_entity_poly.type
_entity_poly.pdbx_seq_one_letter_code
_entity_poly.pdbx_strand_id
1 'polypeptide(L)'
;MDVLAQGVHALESIYYDLVAGELAHGWGSGGPQDGHPDGRTGTGEESLAGRPVRLVLRSGAYSSHDDGLYDRLARQAPGTPRLTPALEVWTQVISTPEDGLALLDAGRRDLPFDEGLPVPLAHRPRRPGPQDAWPEEAARDAEALLGWRIDALNDQHAFLRFPTGGGPRVGDLLALGISHPCTAHDKWQLVPVVDDGYRVVDTVRCFF
;
A
#
# COMPACT_ATOMS: atom_id res chain seq x y z
N MET A 1 -2.19 9.34 47.96
CA MET A 1 -0.99 8.97 47.20
C MET A 1 -1.46 8.08 46.07
N ASP A 2 -1.77 8.72 44.95
CA ASP A 2 -2.16 8.10 43.69
C ASP A 2 -0.93 7.55 42.98
N VAL A 3 -0.88 6.24 42.75
CA VAL A 3 0.05 5.62 41.80
C VAL A 3 -0.61 4.36 41.23
N LEU A 4 -1.58 4.48 40.32
CA LEU A 4 -1.95 3.41 39.37
C LEU A 4 -2.53 4.03 38.09
N ALA A 5 -1.71 4.83 37.42
CA ALA A 5 -1.82 5.09 35.99
C ALA A 5 -0.60 4.42 35.34
N GLN A 6 -0.70 3.11 35.08
CA GLN A 6 0.24 2.43 34.20
C GLN A 6 -0.50 2.10 32.92
N GLY A 7 -0.09 2.80 31.87
CA GLY A 7 -0.81 2.98 30.63
C GLY A 7 -1.00 1.69 29.85
N VAL A 8 -2.14 1.64 29.18
CA VAL A 8 -2.24 0.95 27.90
C VAL A 8 -1.21 1.63 27.00
N HIS A 9 -0.04 1.01 26.85
CA HIS A 9 0.83 1.32 25.73
C HIS A 9 0.09 0.85 24.48
N ALA A 10 -0.73 1.74 23.90
CA ALA A 10 -1.07 1.63 22.51
C ALA A 10 0.26 1.63 21.76
N LEU A 11 0.73 0.45 21.36
CA LEU A 11 1.65 0.35 20.25
C LEU A 11 0.85 0.87 19.06
N GLU A 12 0.89 2.18 18.84
CA GLU A 12 0.34 2.86 17.67
C GLU A 12 1.05 2.28 16.45
N SER A 13 0.56 1.15 15.98
CA SER A 13 0.87 0.71 14.64
C SER A 13 -0.09 1.40 13.72
N ILE A 14 0.49 2.02 12.71
CA ILE A 14 -0.22 2.66 11.62
C ILE A 14 -1.18 1.71 10.89
N TYR A 15 -1.01 0.39 11.05
CA TYR A 15 -1.83 -0.59 10.33
C TYR A 15 -3.06 -1.05 11.08
N TYR A 16 -3.24 -0.74 12.37
CA TYR A 16 -4.32 -1.33 13.14
C TYR A 16 -4.94 -0.41 14.19
N ASP A 17 -6.26 -0.48 14.27
CA ASP A 17 -7.03 0.05 15.39
C ASP A 17 -7.32 -1.08 16.39
N LEU A 18 -7.21 -0.76 17.68
CA LEU A 18 -7.64 -1.62 18.77
C LEU A 18 -9.05 -1.23 19.23
N VAL A 19 -9.98 -2.18 19.18
CA VAL A 19 -11.33 -2.02 19.73
C VAL A 19 -11.57 -3.05 20.81
N ALA A 20 -12.00 -2.61 21.99
CA ALA A 20 -12.41 -3.48 23.08
C ALA A 20 -13.93 -3.43 23.25
N GLY A 21 -14.56 -4.61 23.27
CA GLY A 21 -15.98 -4.76 23.62
C GLY A 21 -16.15 -5.45 24.96
N GLU A 22 -17.05 -4.96 25.81
CA GLU A 22 -17.46 -5.65 27.05
C GLU A 22 -18.17 -6.96 26.69
N LEU A 23 -17.69 -8.07 27.24
CA LEU A 23 -18.38 -9.35 27.10
C LEU A 23 -19.54 -9.38 28.07
N ALA A 24 -20.75 -9.05 27.59
CA ALA A 24 -21.96 -9.36 28.32
C ALA A 24 -22.06 -10.90 28.47
N HIS A 25 -22.14 -11.39 29.70
CA HIS A 25 -22.34 -12.81 29.99
C HIS A 25 -23.55 -13.34 29.22
N GLY A 26 -23.32 -14.10 28.15
CA GLY A 26 -24.42 -14.60 27.31
C GLY A 26 -24.01 -15.09 25.93
N TRP A 27 -22.97 -15.92 25.82
CA TRP A 27 -22.88 -16.88 24.72
C TRP A 27 -23.13 -18.26 25.30
N GLY A 28 -24.20 -18.91 24.82
CA GLY A 28 -24.83 -20.06 25.45
C GLY A 28 -23.87 -21.21 25.74
N SER A 29 -23.98 -21.73 26.96
CA SER A 29 -23.51 -23.05 27.35
C SER A 29 -24.24 -24.12 26.52
N GLY A 30 -23.58 -24.69 25.51
CA GLY A 30 -24.16 -25.80 24.74
C GLY A 30 -23.16 -26.47 23.80
N GLY A 31 -22.35 -27.38 24.31
CA GLY A 31 -21.49 -28.28 23.51
C GLY A 31 -20.40 -28.94 24.37
N PRO A 32 -20.09 -30.23 24.17
CA PRO A 32 -19.60 -31.13 25.21
C PRO A 32 -18.16 -30.87 25.66
N GLN A 33 -17.93 -31.09 26.96
CA GLN A 33 -16.61 -31.10 27.59
C GLN A 33 -15.87 -32.39 27.22
N ASP A 34 -14.98 -32.28 26.24
CA ASP A 34 -14.05 -33.34 25.91
C ASP A 34 -12.69 -32.95 26.52
N GLY A 35 -12.31 -33.65 27.58
CA GLY A 35 -11.12 -33.36 28.36
C GLY A 35 -9.80 -33.75 27.67
N HIS A 36 -8.84 -32.83 27.68
CA HIS A 36 -7.41 -33.19 27.70
C HIS A 36 -6.61 -32.10 28.45
N PRO A 37 -5.70 -32.46 29.38
CA PRO A 37 -4.92 -31.49 30.13
C PRO A 37 -3.59 -31.16 29.44
N ASP A 38 -3.05 -30.02 29.85
CA ASP A 38 -1.71 -29.47 29.61
C ASP A 38 -1.39 -28.77 28.29
N GLY A 39 -1.12 -27.47 28.44
CA GLY A 39 -0.62 -26.59 27.39
C GLY A 39 -0.84 -25.13 27.74
N ARG A 40 -0.21 -24.64 28.81
CA ARG A 40 -0.18 -23.20 29.13
C ARG A 40 0.37 -22.40 27.94
N THR A 41 -0.50 -21.68 27.24
CA THR A 41 -0.16 -20.43 26.54
C THR A 41 -1.18 -19.40 26.96
N GLY A 42 -0.78 -18.49 27.84
CA GLY A 42 -1.67 -17.61 28.60
C GLY A 42 -2.59 -16.79 27.72
N THR A 43 -3.88 -17.08 27.79
CA THR A 43 -4.92 -16.10 27.49
C THR A 43 -4.93 -15.13 28.66
N GLY A 44 -4.15 -14.06 28.56
CA GLY A 44 -4.35 -12.91 29.42
C GLY A 44 -5.80 -12.49 29.23
N GLU A 45 -6.64 -12.74 30.23
CA GLU A 45 -7.91 -12.06 30.38
C GLU A 45 -7.56 -10.60 30.65
N GLU A 46 -7.23 -9.86 29.59
CA GLU A 46 -6.97 -8.44 29.66
C GLU A 46 -8.27 -7.80 30.13
N SER A 47 -8.26 -7.42 31.39
CA SER A 47 -9.41 -6.86 32.07
C SER A 47 -9.27 -5.34 32.05
N LEU A 48 -10.10 -4.67 31.25
CA LEU A 48 -10.25 -3.22 31.36
C LEU A 48 -11.20 -2.95 32.54
N ALA A 49 -10.65 -2.38 33.62
CA ALA A 49 -11.39 -2.02 34.85
C ALA A 49 -12.17 -3.18 35.51
N GLY A 50 -11.63 -4.41 35.50
CA GLY A 50 -12.21 -5.55 36.21
C GLY A 50 -13.31 -6.29 35.45
N ARG A 51 -13.56 -5.97 34.18
CA ARG A 51 -14.56 -6.63 33.33
C ARG A 51 -13.90 -7.49 32.24
N PRO A 52 -14.46 -8.67 31.91
CA PRO A 52 -13.99 -9.43 30.78
C PRO A 52 -14.30 -8.66 29.49
N VAL A 53 -13.28 -8.40 28.69
CA VAL A 53 -13.41 -7.77 27.38
C VAL A 53 -12.86 -8.69 26.30
N ARG A 54 -13.41 -8.58 25.09
CA ARG A 54 -12.80 -9.14 23.88
C ARG A 54 -12.09 -8.03 23.14
N LEU A 55 -10.78 -8.14 23.05
CA LEU A 55 -9.96 -7.25 22.24
C LEU A 55 -10.00 -7.71 20.78
N VAL A 56 -10.29 -6.78 19.88
CA VAL A 56 -10.38 -7.00 18.44
C VAL A 56 -9.42 -6.04 17.74
N LEU A 57 -8.50 -6.61 16.97
CA LEU A 57 -7.61 -5.88 16.08
C LEU A 57 -8.32 -5.67 14.74
N ARG A 58 -8.36 -4.43 14.25
CA ARG A 58 -8.90 -4.10 12.91
C ARG A 58 -7.80 -3.48 12.07
N SER A 59 -7.17 -4.30 11.24
CA SER A 59 -6.10 -3.82 10.37
C SER A 59 -6.64 -3.30 9.04
N GLY A 60 -6.18 -2.12 8.64
CA GLY A 60 -6.38 -1.59 7.28
C GLY A 60 -5.15 -1.84 6.41
N ALA A 61 -5.23 -1.49 5.13
CA ALA A 61 -4.13 -1.30 4.16
C ALA A 61 -3.00 -2.35 4.04
N TYR A 62 -2.99 -3.43 4.82
CA TYR A 62 -1.86 -4.35 4.95
C TYR A 62 -1.66 -5.23 3.70
N SER A 63 -2.73 -5.48 2.95
CA SER A 63 -2.70 -6.31 1.74
C SER A 63 -2.12 -5.58 0.53
N SER A 64 -1.99 -4.26 0.59
CA SER A 64 -1.44 -3.45 -0.50
C SER A 64 -0.20 -2.68 -0.08
N HIS A 65 -0.20 -2.06 1.10
CA HIS A 65 0.83 -1.10 1.51
C HIS A 65 1.07 0.00 0.46
N ASP A 66 1.93 0.98 0.72
CA ASP A 66 2.18 2.08 -0.21
C ASP A 66 3.64 2.51 -0.25
N ASP A 67 4.00 3.29 -1.27
CA ASP A 67 5.29 3.96 -1.39
C ASP A 67 5.25 5.37 -0.73
N GLY A 68 4.23 5.60 0.10
CA GLY A 68 3.76 6.92 0.49
C GLY A 68 3.70 7.09 2.01
N LEU A 69 2.49 7.29 2.54
CA LEU A 69 2.30 7.60 3.95
C LEU A 69 2.71 6.43 4.85
N TYR A 70 2.24 5.23 4.53
CA TYR A 70 2.49 4.06 5.37
C TYR A 70 3.97 3.67 5.38
N ASP A 71 4.67 3.72 4.25
CA ASP A 71 6.12 3.45 4.27
C ASP A 71 6.86 4.47 5.15
N ARG A 72 6.56 5.78 5.00
CA ARG A 72 7.19 6.84 5.83
C ARG A 72 6.99 6.59 7.31
N LEU A 73 5.76 6.30 7.73
CA LEU A 73 5.45 6.05 9.13
C LEU A 73 6.08 4.75 9.64
N ALA A 74 6.10 3.68 8.83
CA ALA A 74 6.78 2.44 9.18
C ALA A 74 8.28 2.65 9.41
N ARG A 75 8.92 3.59 8.70
CA ARG A 75 10.33 3.96 8.95
C ARG A 75 10.57 4.58 10.32
N GLN A 76 9.55 5.21 10.88
CA GLN A 76 9.61 5.94 12.15
C GLN A 76 9.23 5.08 13.35
N ALA A 77 8.80 3.83 13.14
CA ALA A 77 8.34 2.91 14.18
C ALA A 77 9.32 1.71 14.35
N PRO A 78 10.35 1.82 15.20
CA PRO A 78 11.32 0.75 15.43
C PRO A 78 10.65 -0.57 15.87
N GLY A 79 11.07 -1.68 15.28
CA GLY A 79 10.55 -3.02 15.61
C GLY A 79 9.28 -3.44 14.86
N THR A 80 8.71 -2.56 14.04
CA THR A 80 7.56 -2.92 13.18
C THR A 80 8.05 -3.61 11.91
N PRO A 81 7.52 -4.79 11.53
CA PRO A 81 7.80 -5.39 10.22
C PRO A 81 7.44 -4.42 9.09
N ARG A 82 8.35 -4.27 8.12
CA ARG A 82 8.06 -3.50 6.91
C ARG A 82 7.26 -4.36 5.96
N LEU A 83 6.06 -3.90 5.64
CA LEU A 83 5.30 -4.45 4.53
C LEU A 83 5.95 -4.00 3.21
N THR A 84 5.65 -4.71 2.14
CA THR A 84 6.12 -4.38 0.80
C THR A 84 4.96 -3.76 0.02
N PRO A 85 5.14 -2.62 -0.65
CA PRO A 85 4.13 -2.07 -1.56
C PRO A 85 3.82 -3.08 -2.66
N ALA A 86 2.54 -3.37 -2.86
CA ALA A 86 2.05 -4.42 -3.75
C ALA A 86 1.15 -3.89 -4.88
N LEU A 87 1.01 -2.56 -4.98
CA LEU A 87 0.25 -1.90 -6.03
C LEU A 87 1.12 -0.85 -6.72
N GLU A 88 1.11 -0.90 -8.04
CA GLU A 88 1.70 0.12 -8.90
C GLU A 88 0.79 0.33 -10.11
N VAL A 89 0.82 1.55 -10.66
CA VAL A 89 0.06 1.92 -11.85
C VAL A 89 1.04 2.15 -12.99
N TRP A 90 0.89 1.38 -14.06
CA TRP A 90 1.63 1.59 -15.30
C TRP A 90 0.93 2.63 -16.16
N THR A 91 1.69 3.60 -16.64
CA THR A 91 1.23 4.71 -17.47
C THR A 91 2.18 4.92 -18.64
N GLN A 92 1.68 5.47 -19.74
CA GLN A 92 2.45 5.82 -20.91
C GLN A 92 2.75 7.32 -20.95
N VAL A 93 3.97 7.65 -21.38
CA VAL A 93 4.36 9.01 -21.73
C VAL A 93 3.67 9.40 -23.03
N ILE A 94 2.80 10.40 -22.98
CA ILE A 94 2.04 10.87 -24.15
C ILE A 94 2.57 12.18 -24.72
N SER A 95 3.36 12.93 -23.96
CA SER A 95 3.96 14.19 -24.40
C SER A 95 5.23 14.51 -23.64
N THR A 96 6.18 15.15 -24.31
CA THR A 96 7.43 15.71 -23.74
C THR A 96 7.58 17.15 -24.25
N PRO A 97 6.76 18.09 -23.74
CA PRO A 97 6.60 19.40 -24.35
C PRO A 97 7.82 20.32 -24.16
N GLU A 98 8.59 20.09 -23.10
CA GLU A 98 9.80 20.83 -22.75
C GLU A 98 10.81 19.89 -22.08
N ASP A 99 12.08 20.28 -22.06
CA ASP A 99 13.11 19.53 -21.35
C ASP A 99 12.82 19.51 -19.83
N GLY A 100 12.94 18.36 -19.20
CA GLY A 100 12.60 18.16 -17.79
C GLY A 100 11.09 18.03 -17.49
N LEU A 101 10.22 17.91 -18.51
CA LEU A 101 8.78 17.65 -18.33
C LEU A 101 8.25 16.58 -19.29
N ALA A 102 7.52 15.62 -18.73
CA ALA A 102 6.71 14.66 -19.48
C ALA A 102 5.30 14.61 -18.93
N LEU A 103 4.32 14.39 -19.81
CA LEU A 103 2.93 14.16 -19.46
C LEU A 103 2.61 12.68 -19.60
N LEU A 104 2.01 12.10 -18.58
CA LEU A 104 1.61 10.70 -18.51
C LEU A 104 0.10 10.56 -18.67
N ASP A 105 -0.38 9.43 -19.20
CA ASP A 105 -1.80 9.14 -19.45
C ASP A 105 -2.61 8.64 -18.24
N ALA A 106 -2.15 8.97 -17.03
CA ALA A 106 -2.85 8.66 -15.79
C ALA A 106 -3.00 9.92 -14.94
N GLY A 107 -4.16 10.17 -14.35
CA GLY A 107 -4.44 11.33 -13.52
C GLY A 107 -5.16 10.99 -12.22
N ARG A 108 -5.87 11.97 -11.64
CA ARG A 108 -6.65 11.82 -10.39
C ARG A 108 -7.74 10.74 -10.47
N ARG A 109 -8.12 10.32 -11.68
CA ARG A 109 -9.08 9.23 -11.92
C ARG A 109 -8.45 7.85 -11.79
N ASP A 110 -7.13 7.76 -11.85
CA ASP A 110 -6.36 6.53 -11.94
C ASP A 110 -5.44 6.36 -10.72
N LEU A 111 -5.00 7.48 -10.15
CA LEU A 111 -3.95 7.57 -9.13
C LEU A 111 -4.49 8.18 -7.82
N PRO A 112 -4.23 7.55 -6.66
CA PRO A 112 -4.38 8.17 -5.35
C PRO A 112 -3.56 9.46 -5.23
N PHE A 113 -4.12 10.46 -4.56
CA PHE A 113 -3.47 11.77 -4.40
C PHE A 113 -3.79 12.48 -3.09
N ASP A 114 -4.58 11.84 -2.21
CA ASP A 114 -5.09 12.41 -0.97
C ASP A 114 -4.03 12.50 0.14
N GLU A 115 -3.04 11.61 0.15
CA GLU A 115 -1.97 11.58 1.18
C GLU A 115 -0.55 11.66 0.58
N GLY A 116 -0.45 12.24 -0.62
CA GLY A 116 0.80 12.45 -1.34
C GLY A 116 0.64 12.24 -2.84
N LEU A 117 1.67 12.59 -3.61
CA LEU A 117 1.71 12.31 -5.04
C LEU A 117 2.30 10.91 -5.32
N PRO A 118 1.90 10.25 -6.41
CA PRO A 118 2.49 8.99 -6.83
C PRO A 118 4.00 9.09 -7.06
N VAL A 119 4.71 7.99 -6.78
CA VAL A 119 6.18 7.93 -6.80
C VAL A 119 6.65 7.16 -8.03
N PRO A 120 7.55 7.70 -8.87
CA PRO A 120 8.12 6.92 -9.96
C PRO A 120 8.91 5.70 -9.44
N LEU A 121 8.56 4.50 -9.91
CA LEU A 121 9.18 3.22 -9.49
C LEU A 121 9.98 2.53 -10.61
N ALA A 122 9.56 2.70 -11.87
CA ALA A 122 10.22 2.07 -13.00
C ALA A 122 10.06 2.90 -14.26
N HIS A 123 11.07 2.86 -15.14
CA HIS A 123 10.99 3.35 -16.53
C HIS A 123 11.26 2.22 -17.51
N ARG A 124 10.40 2.09 -18.52
CA ARG A 124 10.55 1.14 -19.62
C ARG A 124 10.50 1.89 -20.96
N PRO A 125 11.63 1.97 -21.68
CA PRO A 125 11.66 2.52 -23.02
C PRO A 125 10.79 1.72 -23.99
N ARG A 126 10.10 2.41 -24.90
CA ARG A 126 9.33 1.76 -25.96
C ARG A 126 10.27 1.00 -26.90
N ARG A 127 9.98 -0.30 -27.13
CA ARG A 127 10.67 -1.12 -28.14
C ARG A 127 9.81 -1.34 -29.39
N PRO A 128 10.38 -1.23 -30.60
CA PRO A 128 9.74 -1.72 -31.81
C PRO A 128 9.70 -3.26 -31.84
N GLY A 129 8.57 -3.85 -32.23
CA GLY A 129 8.42 -5.31 -32.46
C GLY A 129 7.45 -6.03 -31.50
N PRO A 130 7.18 -7.34 -31.73
CA PRO A 130 6.36 -8.17 -30.84
C PRO A 130 6.98 -8.21 -29.43
N GLN A 131 6.18 -7.89 -28.43
CA GLN A 131 6.60 -7.88 -27.02
C GLN A 131 6.09 -9.16 -26.36
N ASP A 132 6.69 -10.30 -26.72
CA ASP A 132 6.25 -11.62 -26.26
C ASP A 132 6.67 -11.92 -24.80
N ALA A 133 7.51 -11.05 -24.23
CA ALA A 133 7.89 -11.09 -22.83
C ALA A 133 8.05 -9.66 -22.28
N TRP A 134 7.63 -9.45 -21.04
CA TRP A 134 8.10 -8.32 -20.26
C TRP A 134 9.60 -8.53 -20.01
N PRO A 135 10.49 -7.67 -20.51
CA PRO A 135 11.91 -7.84 -20.25
C PRO A 135 12.23 -7.50 -18.79
N GLU A 136 13.20 -8.17 -18.18
CA GLU A 136 13.77 -7.84 -16.85
C GLU A 136 14.30 -6.38 -16.76
N GLU A 137 14.39 -5.69 -17.90
CA GLU A 137 15.12 -4.45 -18.11
C GLU A 137 14.27 -3.17 -17.89
N ALA A 138 13.07 -3.28 -17.30
CA ALA A 138 12.44 -2.09 -16.74
C ALA A 138 13.40 -1.53 -15.67
N ALA A 139 13.92 -0.33 -15.89
CA ALA A 139 14.83 0.29 -14.96
C ALA A 139 14.04 0.63 -13.69
N ARG A 140 14.00 -0.33 -12.76
CA ARG A 140 13.61 -0.17 -11.35
C ARG A 140 14.78 0.34 -10.49
N ASP A 141 15.89 0.70 -11.14
CA ASP A 141 17.07 1.25 -10.50
C ASP A 141 16.75 2.65 -9.95
N ALA A 142 16.82 2.79 -8.63
CA ALA A 142 16.59 4.04 -7.93
C ALA A 142 17.55 5.15 -8.40
N GLU A 143 18.78 4.79 -8.81
CA GLU A 143 19.75 5.76 -9.33
C GLU A 143 19.33 6.30 -10.69
N ALA A 144 18.79 5.45 -11.56
CA ALA A 144 18.31 5.85 -12.89
C ALA A 144 17.10 6.79 -12.83
N LEU A 145 16.30 6.68 -11.76
CA LEU A 145 15.13 7.51 -11.50
C LEU A 145 15.42 8.67 -10.53
N LEU A 146 16.69 8.89 -10.18
CA LEU A 146 17.04 9.96 -9.25
C LEU A 146 16.61 11.33 -9.79
N GLY A 147 15.84 12.06 -8.99
CA GLY A 147 15.29 13.36 -9.35
C GLY A 147 13.99 13.30 -10.17
N TRP A 148 13.52 12.12 -10.54
CA TRP A 148 12.22 11.93 -11.16
C TRP A 148 11.12 12.05 -10.11
N ARG A 149 10.08 12.84 -10.39
CA ARG A 149 8.94 13.00 -9.47
C ARG A 149 7.68 13.41 -10.21
N ILE A 150 6.53 12.99 -9.71
CA ILE A 150 5.26 13.60 -10.07
C ILE A 150 5.12 14.90 -9.27
N ASP A 151 4.93 16.04 -9.94
CA ASP A 151 4.77 17.35 -9.27
C ASP A 151 3.32 17.86 -9.29
N ALA A 152 2.49 17.36 -10.20
CA ALA A 152 1.08 17.69 -10.29
C ALA A 152 0.26 16.57 -10.96
N LEU A 153 -1.05 16.58 -10.70
CA LEU A 153 -2.05 15.72 -11.33
C LEU A 153 -3.23 16.56 -11.82
N ASN A 154 -3.62 16.35 -13.07
CA ASN A 154 -4.93 16.70 -13.61
C ASN A 154 -5.86 15.48 -13.58
N ASP A 155 -7.07 15.62 -14.10
CA ASP A 155 -8.06 14.52 -14.13
C ASP A 155 -7.54 13.25 -14.82
N GLN A 156 -6.81 13.41 -15.91
CA GLN A 156 -6.36 12.34 -16.81
C GLN A 156 -4.85 12.38 -17.09
N HIS A 157 -4.11 13.26 -16.40
CA HIS A 157 -2.69 13.46 -16.70
C HIS A 157 -1.85 13.67 -15.45
N ALA A 158 -0.67 13.06 -15.43
CA ALA A 158 0.36 13.31 -14.43
C ALA A 158 1.51 14.08 -15.05
N PHE A 159 2.08 14.99 -14.26
CA PHE A 159 3.19 15.84 -14.66
C PHE A 159 4.47 15.27 -14.04
N LEU A 160 5.26 14.60 -14.87
CA LEU A 160 6.54 14.01 -14.49
C LEU A 160 7.66 15.02 -14.73
N ARG A 161 8.37 15.39 -13.66
CA ARG A 161 9.61 16.16 -13.70
C ARG A 161 10.81 15.24 -13.61
N PHE A 162 11.87 15.58 -14.35
CA PHE A 162 13.15 14.86 -14.36
C PHE A 162 14.32 15.82 -14.63
N PRO A 163 15.58 15.43 -14.33
CA PRO A 163 16.76 16.24 -14.64
C PRO A 163 16.90 16.55 -16.14
N THR A 164 17.34 17.75 -16.49
CA THR A 164 17.55 18.17 -17.89
C THR A 164 18.69 17.41 -18.58
N GLY A 165 18.67 17.36 -19.90
CA GLY A 165 19.72 16.70 -20.70
C GLY A 165 19.54 15.17 -20.87
N GLY A 166 18.38 14.66 -20.49
CA GLY A 166 17.94 13.27 -20.65
C GLY A 166 16.47 13.15 -20.25
N GLY A 167 15.83 12.00 -20.49
CA GLY A 167 14.44 11.81 -20.08
C GLY A 167 13.71 10.72 -20.86
N PRO A 168 12.45 10.45 -20.49
CA PRO A 168 11.65 9.49 -21.20
C PRO A 168 11.18 10.07 -22.55
N ARG A 169 10.77 9.19 -23.45
CA ARG A 169 10.23 9.54 -24.77
C ARG A 169 8.76 9.20 -24.85
N VAL A 170 8.04 9.87 -25.76
CA VAL A 170 6.65 9.52 -26.06
C VAL A 170 6.54 8.04 -26.42
N GLY A 171 5.64 7.34 -25.74
CA GLY A 171 5.40 5.90 -25.84
C GLY A 171 6.14 5.05 -24.81
N ASP A 172 7.10 5.61 -24.08
CA ASP A 172 7.72 4.94 -22.94
C ASP A 172 6.69 4.71 -21.83
N LEU A 173 6.92 3.69 -21.01
CA LEU A 173 6.05 3.37 -19.88
C LEU A 173 6.74 3.71 -18.57
N LEU A 174 6.01 4.30 -17.62
CA LEU A 174 6.43 4.44 -16.22
C LEU A 174 5.53 3.61 -15.30
N ALA A 175 6.13 2.97 -14.31
CA ALA A 175 5.40 2.49 -13.13
C ALA A 175 5.39 3.59 -12.07
N LEU A 176 4.21 3.83 -11.50
CA LEU A 176 4.01 4.74 -10.38
C LEU A 176 3.54 3.95 -9.16
N GLY A 177 4.28 4.07 -8.06
CA GLY A 177 3.88 3.66 -6.73
C GLY A 177 2.78 4.57 -6.22
N ILE A 178 1.81 3.99 -5.54
CA ILE A 178 0.66 4.72 -5.01
C ILE A 178 1.02 5.41 -3.69
N SER A 179 0.40 6.56 -3.44
CA SER A 179 0.65 7.35 -2.23
C SER A 179 -0.21 6.97 -1.03
N HIS A 180 -1.36 6.32 -1.29
CA HIS A 180 -2.31 5.84 -0.28
C HIS A 180 -3.06 4.62 -0.86
N PRO A 181 -3.04 3.44 -0.20
CA PRO A 181 -3.59 2.22 -0.76
C PRO A 181 -5.11 2.11 -0.66
N CYS A 182 -5.73 2.74 0.33
CA CYS A 182 -7.18 2.62 0.53
C CYS A 182 -7.97 3.27 -0.61
N THR A 183 -7.50 4.41 -1.13
CA THR A 183 -8.12 5.13 -2.26
C THR A 183 -7.61 4.64 -3.61
N ALA A 184 -6.70 3.67 -3.67
CA ALA A 184 -6.30 3.05 -4.94
C ALA A 184 -7.38 2.12 -5.46
N HIS A 185 -8.00 1.35 -4.56
CA HIS A 185 -8.97 0.34 -4.97
C HIS A 185 -10.24 0.98 -5.54
N ASP A 186 -10.70 2.13 -5.01
CA ASP A 186 -11.94 2.78 -5.49
C ASP A 186 -11.84 3.38 -6.91
N LYS A 187 -10.62 3.51 -7.45
CA LYS A 187 -10.34 3.99 -8.81
C LYS A 187 -10.51 2.90 -9.86
N TRP A 188 -10.37 1.63 -9.46
CA TRP A 188 -10.29 0.49 -10.39
C TRP A 188 -11.28 -0.62 -10.01
N GLN A 189 -12.21 -0.93 -10.92
CA GLN A 189 -13.14 -2.05 -10.74
C GLN A 189 -12.47 -3.43 -10.85
N LEU A 190 -11.35 -3.51 -11.57
CA LEU A 190 -10.60 -4.72 -11.81
C LEU A 190 -9.10 -4.41 -11.77
N VAL A 191 -8.36 -5.10 -10.91
CA VAL A 191 -6.92 -4.95 -10.72
C VAL A 191 -6.22 -6.24 -11.16
N PRO A 192 -5.36 -6.21 -12.18
CA PRO A 192 -4.58 -7.39 -12.58
C PRO A 192 -3.59 -7.79 -11.49
N VAL A 193 -3.47 -9.10 -11.23
CA VAL A 193 -2.38 -9.68 -10.44
C VAL A 193 -1.33 -10.19 -11.41
N VAL A 194 -0.06 -9.84 -11.15
CA VAL A 194 1.05 -10.23 -12.02
C VAL A 194 2.07 -11.11 -11.28
N ASP A 195 2.76 -11.97 -12.02
CA ASP A 195 3.97 -12.64 -11.53
C ASP A 195 5.20 -11.73 -11.63
N ASP A 196 6.37 -12.21 -11.17
CA ASP A 196 7.64 -11.47 -11.22
C ASP A 196 8.06 -11.10 -12.67
N GLY A 197 7.53 -11.82 -13.66
CA GLY A 197 7.72 -11.56 -15.08
C GLY A 197 6.62 -10.67 -15.68
N TYR A 198 5.82 -9.98 -14.86
CA TYR A 198 4.70 -9.13 -15.25
C TYR A 198 3.64 -9.80 -16.13
N ARG A 199 3.54 -11.13 -16.08
CA ARG A 199 2.44 -11.84 -16.73
C ARG A 199 1.22 -11.73 -15.84
N VAL A 200 0.08 -11.36 -16.41
CA VAL A 200 -1.19 -11.38 -15.68
C VAL A 200 -1.54 -12.83 -15.37
N VAL A 201 -1.62 -13.16 -14.08
CA VAL A 201 -1.92 -14.49 -13.58
C VAL A 201 -3.31 -14.58 -12.94
N ASP A 202 -3.87 -13.45 -12.52
CA ASP A 202 -5.22 -13.37 -11.94
C ASP A 202 -5.78 -11.93 -12.04
N THR A 203 -6.99 -11.73 -11.55
CA THR A 203 -7.62 -10.40 -11.42
C THR A 203 -8.40 -10.29 -10.12
N VAL A 204 -8.23 -9.17 -9.42
CA VAL A 204 -9.03 -8.81 -8.25
C VAL A 204 -10.14 -7.87 -8.68
N ARG A 205 -11.40 -8.24 -8.41
CA ARG A 205 -12.55 -7.35 -8.61
C ARG A 205 -12.81 -6.57 -7.33
N CYS A 206 -12.92 -5.26 -7.47
CA CYS A 206 -13.21 -4.37 -6.36
C CYS A 206 -14.67 -3.86 -6.42
N PHE A 207 -15.30 -3.68 -5.26
CA PHE A 207 -16.71 -3.34 -5.13
C PHE A 207 -16.87 -2.03 -4.35
N PHE A 208 -17.34 -0.98 -5.04
CA PHE A 208 -17.55 0.38 -4.51
C PHE A 208 -18.91 0.93 -4.94
#